data_AF-A0A847F8U1-F1
#
_entry.id   AF-A0A847F8U1-F1
#
_cell.length_a   1.000
_cell.length_b   1.000
_cell.length_c   1.000
_cell.angle_alpha   90.00
_cell.angle_beta   90.00
_cell.angle_gamma   90.00
#
_symmetry.space_group_name_H-M   'P 1'
#
loop_
_entity.id
_entity.type
_entity.pdbx_description
1 polymer ?
#
loop_
_entity_poly.entity_id
_entity_poly.type
_entity_poly.pdbx_seq_one_letter_code
_entity_poly.pdbx_strand_id
1 'polypeptide(L)'
;TPFLEKMRDAALEAVQALSERSLVEVAEEEMRRLAFDMANAAAEARSPKQMIELMTRELVDSDRVEEVYASDDEITDVLQSLMGG
;
A
#
# COMPACT_ATOMS: atom_id res chain seq x y z
N THR A 1 -1.86 -17.24 -3.39
CA THR A 1 -1.03 -18.10 -2.51
C THR A 1 -1.19 -17.60 -1.08
N PRO A 2 -0.93 -18.41 -0.03
CA PRO A 2 -1.04 -17.94 1.35
C PRO A 2 -0.18 -16.70 1.66
N PHE A 3 0.94 -16.54 0.95
CA PHE A 3 1.77 -15.34 1.02
C PHE A 3 1.08 -14.10 0.44
N LEU A 4 0.53 -14.20 -0.78
CA LEU A 4 -0.19 -13.09 -1.42
C LEU A 4 -1.45 -12.66 -0.65
N GLU A 5 -2.14 -13.61 -0.01
CA GLU A 5 -3.28 -13.30 0.86
C GLU A 5 -2.86 -12.43 2.04
N LYS A 6 -1.78 -12.83 2.75
CA LYS A 6 -1.22 -12.03 3.85
C LYS A 6 -0.72 -10.66 3.39
N MET A 7 -0.08 -10.58 2.22
CA MET A 7 0.35 -9.29 1.68
C MET A 7 -0.83 -8.39 1.34
N ARG A 8 -1.93 -8.95 0.81
CA ARG A 8 -3.14 -8.16 0.53
C ARG A 8 -3.77 -7.63 1.81
N ASP A 9 -3.84 -8.46 2.86
CA ASP A 9 -4.40 -8.05 4.14
C ASP A 9 -3.54 -6.94 4.77
N ALA A 10 -2.20 -7.07 4.72
CA ALA A 10 -1.29 -6.02 5.19
C ALA A 10 -1.35 -4.74 4.34
N ALA A 11 -1.50 -4.86 3.02
CA ALA A 11 -1.70 -3.72 2.12
C ALA A 11 -3.02 -3.00 2.43
N LEU A 12 -4.08 -3.73 2.75
CA LEU A 12 -5.37 -3.15 3.14
C LEU A 12 -5.26 -2.39 4.46
N GLU A 13 -4.62 -2.99 5.47
CA GLU A 13 -4.35 -2.33 6.75
C GLU A 13 -3.54 -1.05 6.55
N ALA A 14 -2.56 -1.06 5.64
CA ALA A 14 -1.78 0.12 5.31
C ALA A 14 -2.59 1.23 4.62
N VAL A 15 -3.41 0.89 3.63
CA VAL A 15 -4.30 1.86 2.96
C VAL A 15 -5.26 2.48 3.97
N GLN A 16 -5.83 1.68 4.87
CA GLN A 16 -6.70 2.17 5.95
C GLN A 16 -5.94 3.10 6.89
N ALA A 17 -4.75 2.72 7.35
CA ALA A 17 -3.94 3.55 8.24
C ALA A 17 -3.51 4.88 7.60
N LEU A 18 -3.17 4.88 6.31
CA LEU A 18 -2.85 6.09 5.55
C LEU A 18 -4.08 7.01 5.42
N SER A 19 -5.25 6.42 5.12
CA SER A 19 -6.51 7.16 5.01
C SER A 19 -6.96 7.75 6.35
N GLU A 20 -6.91 6.98 7.43
CA GLU A 20 -7.25 7.43 8.79
C GLU A 20 -6.35 8.56 9.29
N ARG A 21 -5.09 8.62 8.81
CA ARG A 21 -4.14 9.69 9.11
C ARG A 21 -4.26 10.88 8.16
N SER A 22 -5.21 10.85 7.21
CA SER A 22 -5.39 11.87 6.18
C SER A 22 -4.12 12.12 5.35
N LEU A 23 -3.36 11.04 5.11
CA LEU A 23 -2.17 11.03 4.26
C LEU A 23 -2.53 10.77 2.80
N VAL A 24 -3.63 10.06 2.57
CA VAL A 24 -4.24 9.82 1.26
C VAL A 24 -5.77 9.84 1.37
N GLU A 25 -6.46 10.20 0.30
CA GLU A 25 -7.90 10.06 0.17
C GLU A 25 -8.23 8.90 -0.77
N VAL A 26 -8.97 7.91 -0.25
CA VAL A 26 -9.38 6.71 -0.99
C VAL A 26 -10.80 6.37 -0.56
N ALA A 27 -11.71 6.20 -1.53
CA ALA A 27 -13.07 5.74 -1.25
C ALA A 27 -13.04 4.35 -0.59
N GLU A 28 -13.88 4.14 0.43
CA GLU A 28 -13.89 2.91 1.24
C GLU A 28 -14.11 1.65 0.38
N GLU A 29 -14.94 1.75 -0.66
CA GLU A 29 -15.19 0.67 -1.62
C GLU A 29 -13.99 0.31 -2.50
N GLU A 30 -13.06 1.25 -2.73
CA GLU A 30 -11.88 1.04 -3.58
C GLU A 30 -10.66 0.56 -2.80
N MET A 31 -10.62 0.73 -1.47
CA MET A 31 -9.47 0.35 -0.62
C MET A 31 -9.06 -1.12 -0.82
N ARG A 32 -10.03 -2.05 -0.94
CA ARG A 32 -9.73 -3.47 -1.16
C ARG A 32 -9.12 -3.75 -2.53
N ARG A 33 -9.51 -2.99 -3.55
CA ARG A 33 -8.95 -3.12 -4.91
C ARG A 33 -7.56 -2.51 -4.96
N LEU A 34 -7.37 -1.34 -4.36
CA LEU A 34 -6.05 -0.72 -4.24
C LEU A 34 -5.06 -1.65 -3.53
N ALA A 35 -5.46 -2.24 -2.40
CA ALA A 35 -4.64 -3.22 -1.67
C ALA A 35 -4.29 -4.47 -2.51
N PHE A 36 -5.21 -4.92 -3.37
CA PHE A 36 -4.96 -6.03 -4.30
C PHE A 36 -3.93 -5.64 -5.37
N ASP A 37 -4.06 -4.46 -5.95
CA ASP A 37 -3.15 -3.95 -6.98
C ASP A 37 -1.74 -3.76 -6.40
N MET A 38 -1.62 -3.16 -5.21
CA MET A 38 -0.36 -3.02 -4.46
C MET A 38 0.30 -4.39 -4.19
N ALA A 39 -0.47 -5.37 -3.69
CA ALA A 39 0.07 -6.70 -3.40
C ALA A 39 0.54 -7.44 -4.67
N ASN A 40 -0.12 -7.22 -5.81
CA ASN A 40 0.32 -7.77 -7.08
C ASN A 40 1.59 -7.10 -7.60
N ALA A 41 1.71 -5.77 -7.48
CA ALA A 41 2.93 -5.05 -7.82
C ALA A 41 4.12 -5.59 -7.01
N ALA A 42 3.92 -5.88 -5.72
CA ALA A 42 4.90 -6.48 -4.84
C ALA A 42 5.27 -7.94 -5.14
N ALA A 43 4.46 -8.69 -5.90
CA ALA A 43 4.63 -10.13 -6.07
C ALA A 43 5.96 -10.52 -6.74
N GLU A 44 6.50 -9.65 -7.60
CA GLU A 44 7.75 -9.84 -8.34
C GLU A 44 8.98 -9.24 -7.61
N ALA A 45 8.79 -8.71 -6.40
CA ALA A 45 9.87 -8.11 -5.63
C ALA A 45 10.92 -9.14 -5.21
N ARG A 46 12.19 -8.74 -5.31
CA ARG A 46 13.36 -9.57 -4.97
C ARG A 46 13.94 -9.26 -3.59
N SER A 47 13.38 -8.26 -2.91
CA SER A 47 13.77 -7.87 -1.55
C SER A 47 12.62 -7.16 -0.84
N PRO A 48 12.57 -7.16 0.50
CA PRO A 48 11.58 -6.40 1.25
C PRO A 48 11.58 -4.91 0.91
N LYS A 49 12.77 -4.33 0.68
CA LYS A 49 12.90 -2.93 0.26
C LYS A 49 12.20 -2.69 -1.08
N GLN A 50 12.50 -3.51 -2.09
CA GLN A 50 11.88 -3.40 -3.41
C GLN A 50 10.37 -3.64 -3.36
N MET A 51 9.92 -4.53 -2.47
CA MET A 51 8.50 -4.80 -2.25
C MET A 51 7.77 -3.53 -1.81
N ILE A 52 8.31 -2.83 -0.82
CA ILE A 52 7.73 -1.58 -0.31
C ILE A 52 7.79 -0.49 -1.38
N GLU A 53 8.91 -0.34 -2.10
CA GLU A 53 9.01 0.63 -3.20
C GLU A 53 7.93 0.41 -4.28
N LEU A 54 7.67 -0.85 -4.66
CA LEU A 54 6.64 -1.19 -5.64
C LEU A 54 5.22 -0.92 -5.12
N MET A 55 4.97 -1.17 -3.83
CA MET A 55 3.68 -0.88 -3.21
C MET A 55 3.43 0.62 -3.06
N THR A 56 4.44 1.39 -2.62
CA THR A 56 4.37 2.85 -2.55
C THR A 56 4.04 3.43 -3.92
N ARG A 57 4.77 2.99 -4.95
CA ARG A 57 4.55 3.45 -6.31
C ARG A 57 3.16 3.12 -6.82
N GLU A 58 2.70 1.88 -6.66
CA GLU A 58 1.36 1.48 -7.09
C GLU A 58 0.28 2.32 -6.38
N LEU A 59 0.47 2.64 -5.09
CA LEU A 59 -0.44 3.51 -4.35
C LEU A 59 -0.46 4.94 -4.90
N VAL A 60 0.71 5.55 -5.12
CA VAL A 60 0.82 6.93 -5.62
C VAL A 60 0.32 7.05 -7.07
N ASP A 61 0.59 6.06 -7.91
CA ASP A 61 0.22 6.06 -9.33
C ASP A 61 -1.24 5.59 -9.56
N SER A 62 -1.99 5.22 -8.52
CA SER A 62 -3.33 4.62 -8.67
C SER A 62 -4.44 5.63 -8.95
N ASP A 63 -5.24 5.38 -9.99
CA ASP A 63 -6.49 6.11 -10.24
C ASP A 63 -7.56 5.92 -9.15
N ARG A 64 -7.34 5.02 -8.18
CA ARG A 64 -8.24 4.80 -7.03
C ARG A 64 -7.94 5.72 -5.85
N VAL A 65 -6.78 6.38 -5.87
CA VAL A 65 -6.43 7.39 -4.88
C VAL A 65 -6.89 8.73 -5.42
N GLU A 66 -7.77 9.39 -4.68
CA GLU A 66 -8.35 10.67 -5.06
C GLU A 66 -7.32 11.80 -4.87
N GLU A 67 -6.56 11.73 -3.78
CA GLU A 67 -5.53 12.71 -3.44
C GLU A 67 -4.43 12.10 -2.58
N VAL A 68 -3.18 12.56 -2.79
CA VAL A 68 -2.01 12.13 -2.02
C VAL A 68 -1.42 13.35 -1.32
N TYR A 69 -1.56 13.40 0.00
CA TYR A 69 -1.02 14.48 0.84
C TYR A 69 0.35 14.17 1.44
N ALA A 70 0.69 12.88 1.54
CA ALA A 70 1.96 12.40 2.06
C ALA A 70 3.08 12.42 1.02
N SER A 71 4.31 12.55 1.51
CA SER A 71 5.49 12.23 0.71
C SER A 71 5.67 10.72 0.55
N ASP A 72 6.38 10.30 -0.50
CA ASP A 72 6.75 8.90 -0.73
C ASP A 72 7.48 8.27 0.49
N ASP A 73 8.28 9.08 1.20
CA ASP A 73 8.99 8.67 2.41
C ASP A 73 8.00 8.37 3.56
N GLU A 74 6.99 9.23 3.78
CA GLU A 74 5.96 9.00 4.80
C GLU A 74 5.10 7.77 4.49
N ILE A 75 4.75 7.56 3.22
CA ILE A 75 4.02 6.35 2.78
C ILE A 75 4.90 5.12 3.03
N THR A 76 6.17 5.19 2.64
CA THR A 76 7.14 4.12 2.83
C THR A 76 7.32 3.77 4.31
N ASP A 77 7.42 4.76 5.20
CA ASP A 77 7.55 4.56 6.65
C ASP A 77 6.33 3.85 7.24
N VAL A 78 5.12 4.23 6.81
CA VAL A 78 3.88 3.54 7.23
C VAL A 78 3.88 2.10 6.76
N LEU A 79 4.17 1.86 5.47
CA LEU A 79 4.24 0.51 4.92
C LEU A 79 5.30 -0.35 5.61
N GLN A 80 6.49 0.21 5.90
CA GLN A 80 7.54 -0.45 6.68
C GLN A 80 7.07 -0.81 8.08
N SER A 81 6.37 0.09 8.78
CA SER A 81 5.90 -0.17 10.15
C SER A 81 4.88 -1.31 10.25
N LEU A 82 4.08 -1.50 9.20
CA LEU A 82 3.00 -2.50 9.17
C LEU A 82 3.45 -3.85 8.57
N MET A 83 4.41 -3.82 7.64
CA MET A 83 4.87 -5.03 6.94
C MET A 83 6.25 -5.51 7.38
N GLY A 84 7.02 -4.68 8.08
CA GLY A 84 8.41 -4.91 8.48
C GLY A 84 8.59 -5.10 9.98
N GLY A 85 7.83 -6.02 10.58
CA GLY A 85 8.05 -6.55 11.93
C GLY A 85 8.86 -7.85 11.93
#